data_AF-A0A7V8LJQ9-F1
#
_entry.id   AF-A0A7V8LJQ9-F1
#
_cell.length_a   1.000
_cell.length_b   1.000
_cell.length_c   1.000
_cell.angle_alpha   90.00
_cell.angle_beta   90.00
_cell.angle_gamma   90.00
#
_symmetry.space_group_name_H-M   'P 1'
#
loop_
_entity.id
_entity.type
_entity.pdbx_description
1 polymer ?
#
loop_
_entity_poly.entity_id
_entity_poly.type
_entity_poly.pdbx_seq_one_letter_code
_entity_poly.pdbx_strand_id
1 'polypeptide(L)'
;MADIDPREPKLPAWAREQLAKARNRAGDAERKLDAHLVTITKSRIWYGNYDNPIYIPEAHGYQTVYFSPSGGESSFDQIGVTIRDGAIEIQGGHSVALELQSSNFFRVCLADSRRSR
;
A
#
# COMPACT_ATOMS: atom_id res chain seq x y z
N MET A 1 11.06 -24.23 14.90
CA MET A 1 12.46 -24.60 14.61
C MET A 1 12.47 -25.17 13.20
N ALA A 2 13.15 -24.52 12.26
CA ALA A 2 13.22 -25.03 10.89
C ALA A 2 13.96 -26.37 10.92
N ASP A 3 13.26 -27.42 10.49
CA ASP A 3 13.83 -28.75 10.30
C ASP A 3 14.96 -28.64 9.28
N ILE A 4 16.20 -28.91 9.70
CA ILE A 4 17.37 -28.76 8.84
C ILE A 4 17.31 -29.89 7.82
N ASP A 5 17.22 -29.55 6.53
CA ASP A 5 17.16 -30.56 5.47
C ASP A 5 18.42 -31.46 5.58
N PRO A 6 18.25 -32.80 5.70
CA PRO A 6 19.36 -33.73 5.88
C PRO A 6 20.37 -33.74 4.71
N ARG A 7 20.07 -33.07 3.60
CA ARG A 7 20.95 -32.89 2.44
C ARG A 7 21.91 -31.72 2.58
N GLU A 8 21.63 -30.75 3.43
CA GLU A 8 22.46 -29.55 3.60
C GLU A 8 23.86 -29.79 4.15
N PRO A 9 24.10 -30.75 5.07
CA PRO A 9 25.45 -31.08 5.51
C PRO A 9 26.35 -31.59 4.37
N LYS A 10 25.75 -32.14 3.31
CA LYS A 10 26.44 -32.70 2.14
C LYS A 10 26.80 -31.64 1.09
N LEU A 11 26.34 -30.39 1.25
CA LEU A 11 26.64 -29.32 0.32
C LEU A 11 28.10 -28.83 0.47
N PRO A 12 28.73 -28.39 -0.62
CA PRO A 12 30.01 -27.68 -0.56
C PRO A 12 29.95 -26.48 0.40
N ALA A 13 31.09 -26.12 1.01
CA ALA A 13 31.17 -25.03 1.98
C ALA A 13 30.57 -23.71 1.47
N TRP A 14 30.90 -23.33 0.23
CA TRP A 14 30.36 -22.11 -0.40
C TRP A 14 28.83 -22.13 -0.55
N ALA A 15 28.24 -23.29 -0.83
CA ALA A 15 26.80 -23.44 -1.00
C ALA A 15 26.07 -23.35 0.35
N ARG A 16 26.64 -23.94 1.42
CA ARG A 16 26.14 -23.82 2.79
C ARG A 16 26.17 -22.37 3.29
N GLU A 17 27.26 -21.64 2.98
CA GLU A 17 27.37 -20.22 3.32
C GLU A 17 26.32 -19.36 2.61
N GLN A 18 26.05 -19.62 1.33
CA GLN A 18 25.01 -18.90 0.58
C GLN A 18 23.61 -19.20 1.13
N LEU A 19 23.35 -20.45 1.53
CA LEU A 19 22.09 -20.85 2.16
C LEU A 19 21.91 -20.18 3.52
N ALA A 20 22.95 -20.13 4.34
CA ALA A 20 22.96 -19.43 5.63
C ALA A 20 22.70 -17.93 5.46
N LYS A 21 23.35 -17.29 4.47
CA LYS A 21 23.09 -15.88 4.13
C LYS A 21 21.64 -15.64 3.72
N ALA A 22 21.07 -16.52 2.88
CA ALA A 22 19.68 -16.42 2.46
C ALA A 22 18.71 -16.56 3.64
N ARG A 23 18.94 -17.54 4.53
CA ARG A 23 18.16 -17.72 5.76
C ARG A 23 18.25 -16.52 6.70
N ASN A 24 19.44 -15.97 6.90
CA ASN A 24 19.61 -14.78 7.74
C ASN A 24 18.83 -13.59 7.18
N ARG A 25 18.88 -13.36 5.85
CA ARG A 25 18.07 -12.31 5.21
C ARG A 25 16.56 -12.55 5.36
N ALA A 26 16.11 -13.79 5.21
CA ALA A 26 14.70 -14.13 5.41
C ALA A 26 14.26 -13.86 6.85
N GLY A 27 15.02 -14.32 7.84
CA GLY A 27 14.73 -14.07 9.25
C GLY A 27 14.84 -12.59 9.65
N ASP A 28 15.73 -11.82 9.02
CA ASP A 28 15.78 -10.36 9.20
C ASP A 28 14.54 -9.67 8.61
N ALA A 29 14.07 -10.12 7.44
CA ALA A 29 12.86 -9.58 6.81
C ALA A 29 11.60 -9.91 7.63
N GLU A 30 11.46 -11.16 8.07
CA GLU A 30 10.37 -11.61 8.95
C GLU A 30 10.35 -10.81 10.26
N ARG A 31 11.51 -10.64 10.91
CA ARG A 31 11.59 -9.87 12.17
C ARG A 31 11.24 -8.39 11.97
N LYS A 32 11.66 -7.78 10.86
CA LYS A 32 11.29 -6.40 10.53
C LYS A 32 9.81 -6.27 10.22
N LEU A 33 9.22 -7.27 9.55
CA LEU A 33 7.79 -7.35 9.31
C LEU A 33 7.03 -7.45 10.64
N ASP A 34 7.42 -8.37 11.52
CA ASP A 34 6.80 -8.54 12.84
C ASP A 34 6.91 -7.27 13.68
N ALA A 35 8.09 -6.62 13.69
CA ALA A 35 8.26 -5.34 14.36
C ALA A 35 7.34 -4.25 13.78
N HIS A 36 7.18 -4.21 12.45
CA HIS A 36 6.24 -3.29 11.80
C HIS A 36 4.78 -3.61 12.17
N LEU A 37 4.38 -4.89 12.16
CA LEU A 37 3.03 -5.34 12.50
C LEU A 37 2.64 -4.93 13.93
N VAL A 38 3.57 -4.95 14.87
CA VAL A 38 3.34 -4.48 16.26
C VAL A 38 3.05 -2.98 16.32
N THR A 39 3.62 -2.19 15.40
CA THR A 39 3.44 -0.72 15.35
C THR A 39 2.24 -0.27 14.53
N ILE A 40 1.68 -1.13 13.68
CA ILE A 40 0.56 -0.78 12.82
C ILE A 40 -0.74 -0.85 13.63
N THR A 41 -1.17 0.31 14.13
CA THR A 41 -2.53 0.46 14.66
C THR A 41 -3.50 0.49 13.48
N LYS A 42 -4.53 -0.37 13.50
CA LYS A 42 -5.58 -0.34 12.48
C LYS A 42 -6.23 1.04 12.46
N SER A 43 -6.23 1.68 11.29
CA SER A 43 -6.91 2.94 11.04
C SER A 43 -8.02 2.76 10.00
N ARG A 44 -8.83 3.80 9.81
CA ARG A 44 -9.89 3.82 8.80
C ARG A 44 -9.35 3.88 7.37
N ILE A 45 -8.09 4.24 7.20
CA ILE A 45 -7.45 4.49 5.91
C ILE A 45 -6.35 3.45 5.72
N TRP A 46 -6.43 2.67 4.64
CA TRP A 46 -5.41 1.68 4.31
C TRP A 46 -5.29 1.53 2.81
N TYR A 47 -4.15 1.00 2.37
CA TYR A 47 -3.89 0.64 0.97
C TYR A 47 -3.31 -0.77 0.89
N GLY A 48 -3.30 -1.35 -0.32
CA GLY A 48 -2.88 -2.73 -0.55
C GLY A 48 -4.05 -3.64 -0.91
N ASN A 49 -3.98 -4.91 -0.53
CA ASN A 49 -5.06 -5.89 -0.71
C ASN A 49 -5.78 -6.15 0.62
N TYR A 50 -6.97 -6.74 0.56
CA TYR A 50 -7.76 -7.07 1.74
C TYR A 50 -7.04 -8.05 2.69
N ASP A 51 -6.21 -8.95 2.15
CA ASP A 51 -5.50 -9.96 2.93
C ASP A 51 -4.21 -9.43 3.58
N ASN A 52 -3.71 -8.28 3.14
CA ASN A 52 -2.50 -7.63 3.66
C ASN A 52 -2.63 -6.09 3.56
N PRO A 53 -3.51 -5.48 4.38
CA PRO A 53 -3.72 -4.04 4.40
C PRO A 53 -2.55 -3.32 5.09
N ILE A 54 -2.08 -2.23 4.47
CA ILE A 54 -1.13 -1.30 5.08
C ILE A 54 -1.92 -0.08 5.56
N TYR A 55 -2.08 0.04 6.87
CA TYR A 55 -2.84 1.12 7.49
C TYR A 55 -2.02 2.41 7.57
N ILE A 56 -2.66 3.54 7.24
CA ILE A 56 -2.09 4.87 7.35
C ILE A 56 -2.43 5.41 8.75
N PRO A 57 -1.45 5.73 9.61
CA PRO A 57 -1.71 6.17 10.99
C PRO A 57 -2.58 7.44 11.04
N GLU A 58 -3.62 7.41 11.87
CA GLU A 58 -4.46 8.58 12.19
C GLU A 58 -3.70 9.51 13.15
N ALA A 59 -2.70 10.23 12.63
CA ALA A 59 -1.81 10.97 13.52
C ALA A 59 -2.53 12.15 14.23
N HIS A 60 -3.41 12.91 13.57
CA HIS A 60 -3.92 14.19 14.14
C HIS A 60 -5.28 14.68 13.57
N GLY A 61 -6.31 13.83 13.47
CA GLY A 61 -7.68 14.27 13.09
C GLY A 61 -8.07 13.98 11.64
N TYR A 62 -8.79 14.89 10.97
CA TYR A 62 -9.23 14.72 9.57
C TYR A 62 -8.02 14.67 8.63
N GLN A 63 -7.66 13.46 8.20
CA GLN A 63 -6.54 13.23 7.31
C GLN A 63 -7.02 13.16 5.87
N THR A 64 -6.46 14.03 5.02
CA THR A 64 -6.65 13.97 3.56
C THR A 64 -5.52 13.16 2.95
N VAL A 65 -5.85 12.13 2.19
CA VAL A 65 -4.90 11.39 1.34
C VAL A 65 -4.97 11.95 -0.07
N TYR A 66 -3.82 12.40 -0.59
CA TYR A 66 -3.72 12.91 -1.95
C TYR A 66 -3.21 11.81 -2.89
N PHE A 67 -3.94 11.57 -3.97
CA PHE A 67 -3.57 10.69 -5.06
C PHE A 67 -3.22 11.54 -6.27
N SER A 68 -2.13 11.20 -6.96
CA SER A 68 -1.74 11.83 -8.22
C SER A 68 -1.85 10.81 -9.35
N PRO A 69 -3.00 10.73 -10.06
CA PRO A 69 -3.21 9.70 -11.09
C PRO A 69 -2.22 9.81 -12.25
N SER A 70 -1.72 11.02 -12.54
CA SER A 70 -0.75 11.32 -13.59
C SER A 70 0.69 11.42 -13.09
N GLY A 71 0.92 11.33 -11.77
CA GLY A 71 2.25 11.54 -11.17
C GLY A 71 2.69 13.01 -11.10
N GLY A 72 1.80 13.96 -11.37
CA GLY A 72 2.05 15.39 -11.21
C GLY A 72 2.10 15.83 -9.74
N GLU A 73 2.92 16.84 -9.44
CA GLU A 73 3.07 17.43 -8.11
C GLU A 73 2.15 18.63 -7.87
N SER A 74 1.50 19.14 -8.92
CA SER A 74 0.54 20.23 -8.83
C SER A 74 -0.70 19.82 -8.04
N SER A 75 -1.21 20.69 -7.17
CA SER A 75 -2.49 20.49 -6.48
C SER A 75 -3.67 20.37 -7.45
N PHE A 76 -3.52 20.89 -8.68
CA PHE A 76 -4.51 20.73 -9.75
C PHE A 76 -4.52 19.34 -10.38
N ASP A 77 -3.43 18.59 -10.24
CA ASP A 77 -3.24 17.24 -10.77
C ASP A 77 -3.43 16.15 -9.71
N GLN A 78 -4.04 16.51 -8.58
CA GLN A 78 -4.24 15.64 -7.43
C GLN A 78 -5.72 15.50 -7.09
N ILE A 79 -6.06 14.32 -6.58
CA ILE A 79 -7.36 14.00 -6.00
C ILE A 79 -7.14 13.82 -4.50
N GLY A 80 -7.76 14.67 -3.69
CA GLY A 80 -7.76 14.54 -2.25
C GLY A 80 -8.96 13.70 -1.80
N VAL A 81 -8.73 12.76 -0.89
CA VAL A 81 -9.77 11.95 -0.27
C VAL A 81 -9.69 12.12 1.25
N THR A 82 -10.79 12.56 1.85
CA THR A 82 -10.88 12.79 3.29
C THR A 82 -12.00 11.94 3.88
N ILE A 83 -11.76 11.30 5.02
CA ILE A 83 -12.82 10.65 5.80
C ILE A 83 -13.26 11.61 6.91
N ARG A 84 -14.52 12.02 6.89
CA ARG A 84 -15.10 12.96 7.86
C ARG A 84 -16.57 12.67 8.08
N ASP A 85 -17.01 12.73 9.35
CA ASP A 85 -18.43 12.64 9.71
C ASP A 85 -19.15 11.40 9.14
N GLY A 86 -18.43 10.27 9.02
CA GLY A 86 -18.95 9.01 8.46
C GLY A 86 -19.06 8.98 6.94
N ALA A 87 -18.56 10.01 6.24
CA ALA A 87 -18.56 10.13 4.79
C ALA A 87 -17.14 10.19 4.23
N ILE A 88 -17.04 9.94 2.92
CA ILE A 88 -15.83 10.19 2.12
C ILE A 88 -16.06 11.46 1.31
N GLU A 89 -15.23 12.46 1.53
CA GLU A 89 -15.17 13.67 0.72
C GLU A 89 -14.08 13.52 -0.33
N ILE A 90 -14.41 13.82 -1.59
CA ILE A 90 -13.50 13.75 -2.72
C ILE A 90 -13.36 15.16 -3.30
N GLN A 91 -12.13 15.65 -3.38
CA GLN A 91 -11.78 16.95 -3.97
C GLN A 91 -10.77 16.77 -5.11
N GLY A 92 -10.74 17.70 -6.06
CA GLY A 92 -9.72 17.75 -7.11
C GLY A 92 -9.69 19.12 -7.78
N GLY A 93 -8.51 19.53 -8.24
CA GLY A 93 -8.26 20.96 -8.44
C GLY A 93 -8.87 21.60 -9.69
N HIS A 94 -8.96 20.91 -10.84
CA HIS A 94 -9.58 21.49 -12.06
C HIS A 94 -10.89 20.82 -12.46
N SER A 95 -11.13 19.58 -12.06
CA SER A 95 -12.41 18.87 -12.17
C SER A 95 -12.23 17.42 -11.70
N VAL A 96 -13.19 16.92 -10.93
CA VAL A 96 -13.28 15.50 -10.58
C VAL A 96 -14.48 14.92 -11.32
N ALA A 97 -14.28 13.80 -11.98
CA ALA A 97 -15.35 13.01 -12.57
C ALA A 97 -15.49 11.67 -11.84
N LEU A 98 -16.73 11.21 -11.72
CA LEU A 98 -17.10 9.89 -11.22
C LEU A 98 -17.65 9.08 -12.39
N GLU A 99 -16.90 8.08 -12.83
CA GLU A 99 -17.28 7.19 -13.92
C GLU A 99 -17.76 5.86 -13.36
N LEU A 100 -19.04 5.53 -13.53
CA LEU A 100 -19.55 4.20 -13.16
C LEU A 100 -18.91 3.13 -14.08
N GLN A 101 -18.23 2.15 -13.49
CA GLN A 101 -17.64 1.02 -14.21
C GLN A 101 -18.53 -0.22 -14.15
N SER A 102 -19.19 -0.44 -13.01
CA SER A 102 -20.16 -1.52 -12.78
C SER A 102 -21.17 -1.09 -11.71
N SER A 103 -22.17 -1.93 -11.39
CA SER A 103 -23.21 -1.62 -10.40
C SER A 103 -22.68 -1.21 -9.01
N ASN A 104 -21.45 -1.57 -8.66
CA ASN A 104 -20.84 -1.30 -7.36
C ASN A 104 -19.42 -0.73 -7.45
N PHE A 105 -18.95 -0.35 -8.64
CA PHE A 105 -17.61 0.18 -8.85
C PHE A 105 -17.68 1.48 -9.63
N PHE A 106 -17.12 2.54 -9.07
CA PHE A 106 -16.92 3.82 -9.76
C PHE A 106 -15.45 4.18 -9.75
N ARG A 107 -15.00 4.75 -10.86
CA ARG A 107 -13.67 5.33 -10.99
C ARG A 107 -13.76 6.82 -10.72
N VAL A 108 -12.88 7.30 -9.85
CA VAL A 108 -12.66 8.73 -9.65
C VAL A 108 -11.48 9.14 -10.53
N CYS A 109 -11.66 10.14 -11.38
CA CYS A 109 -10.61 10.65 -12.27
C CYS A 109 -10.60 12.18 -12.30
N LEU A 110 -9.48 12.75 -12.69
CA LEU A 110 -9.44 14.15 -13.08
C LEU A 110 -10.04 14.27 -14.48
N ALA A 111 -10.99 15.18 -14.66
CA ALA A 111 -11.63 15.29 -15.96
C ALA A 111 -10.63 15.88 -16.96
N ASP A 112 -10.41 15.15 -18.05
CA ASP A 112 -9.65 15.63 -19.19
C ASP A 112 -10.64 16.01 -20.28
N SER A 113 -10.63 17.26 -20.71
CA SER A 113 -11.47 17.75 -21.81
C SER A 113 -11.22 16.99 -23.13
N ARG A 114 -10.10 16.27 -23.25
CA ARG A 114 -9.77 15.42 -24.40
C ARG A 114 -10.39 14.01 -24.36
N ARG A 115 -10.87 13.55 -23.20
CA ARG A 115 -11.51 12.22 -23.04
C ARG A 115 -13.00 12.19 -23.37
N SER A 116 -13.63 13.36 -23.59
CA SER A 116 -15.05 13.48 -23.88
C SER A 116 -15.39 13.37 -25.39
N ARG A 117 -14.56 12.71 -26.20
CA ARG A 117 -14.80 12.46 -27.63
C ARG A 117 -14.72 10.97 -27.94
#